data_AF-X1E5J7-F1
#
_entry.id   AF-X1E5J7-F1
#
_cell.length_a   1.000
_cell.length_b   1.000
_cell.length_c   1.000
_cell.angle_alpha   90.00
_cell.angle_beta   90.00
_cell.angle_gamma   90.00
#
_symmetry.space_group_name_H-M   'P 1'
#
loop_
_entity.id
_entity.type
_entity.pdbx_description
1 polymer ?
#
loop_
_entity_poly.entity_id
_entity_poly.type
_entity_poly.pdbx_seq_one_letter_code
_entity_poly.pdbx_strand_id
1 'polypeptide(L)' 'AMLTPFKKYNINLTKIESRPSKKKLWRYYFFVDLEGHCQDKKVVEALDSLGKECQYL' A
#
# COMPACT_ATOMS: atom_id res chain seq x y z
N ALA A 1 -3.24 2.33 9.41
CA ALA A 1 -4.39 1.62 8.84
C ALA A 1 -4.12 1.42 7.35
N MET A 2 -3.05 0.68 7.04
CA MET A 2 -2.35 0.71 5.74
C MET A 2 -3.24 0.37 4.53
N LEU A 3 -4.28 -0.45 4.71
CA LEU A 3 -5.18 -0.82 3.62
C LEU A 3 -6.37 0.15 3.42
N THR A 4 -6.59 1.08 4.36
CA THR A 4 -7.71 2.01 4.32
C THR A 4 -7.72 2.92 3.08
N PRO A 5 -6.58 3.47 2.60
CA PRO A 5 -6.56 4.27 1.38
C PRO A 5 -7.13 3.52 0.18
N PHE A 6 -6.74 2.27 -0.05
CA PHE A 6 -7.23 1.48 -1.19
C PHE A 6 -8.75 1.30 -1.14
N LYS A 7 -9.32 1.05 0.04
CA LYS A 7 -10.77 0.98 0.23
C LYS A 7 -11.45 2.32 -0.04
N LYS A 8 -10.88 3.42 0.47
CA LYS A 8 -11.42 4.78 0.32
C LYS A 8 -11.49 5.21 -1.15
N TYR A 9 -10.47 4.85 -1.93
CA TYR A 9 -10.37 5.20 -3.36
C TYR A 9 -10.94 4.12 -4.29
N ASN A 10 -11.61 3.11 -3.75
CA ASN A 10 -12.22 2.00 -4.47
C ASN A 10 -11.24 1.32 -5.45
N ILE A 11 -10.05 0.99 -4.93
CA ILE A 11 -8.99 0.27 -5.63
C ILE A 11 -9.04 -1.18 -5.19
N ASN A 12 -9.18 -2.09 -6.16
CA ASN A 12 -9.17 -3.51 -5.90
C ASN A 12 -7.73 -3.99 -5.70
N LEU A 13 -7.53 -4.88 -4.73
CA LEU A 13 -6.25 -5.53 -4.48
C LEU A 13 -6.34 -6.98 -4.96
N THR A 14 -5.42 -7.39 -5.81
CA THR A 14 -5.35 -8.77 -6.31
C THR A 14 -4.44 -9.63 -5.44
N LYS A 15 -3.51 -9.01 -4.71
CA LYS A 15 -2.57 -9.71 -3.86
C LYS A 15 -2.12 -8.86 -2.68
N ILE A 16 -1.91 -9.52 -1.54
CA ILE A 16 -1.26 -8.94 -0.37
C ILE A 16 -0.36 -9.98 0.29
N GLU A 17 0.93 -9.67 0.38
CA GLU A 17 1.92 -10.50 1.07
C GLU A 17 2.61 -9.68 2.15
N SER A 18 2.81 -10.26 3.34
CA SER A 18 3.62 -9.66 4.39
C SER A 18 4.95 -10.42 4.53
N ARG A 19 6.05 -9.69 4.71
CA ARG A 19 7.37 -10.28 4.97
C ARG A 19 8.01 -9.59 6.17
N PRO A 20 8.54 -10.33 7.15
CA PRO A 20 9.22 -9.72 8.28
C PRO A 20 10.50 -9.01 7.81
N SER A 21 10.77 -7.84 8.38
CA SER A 21 11.99 -7.10 8.10
C SER A 21 13.19 -7.82 8.71
N LYS A 22 14.20 -8.10 7.88
CA LYS A 22 15.46 -8.69 8.35
C LYS A 22 16.32 -7.72 9.19
N LYS A 23 15.99 -6.42 9.19
CA LYS A 23 16.80 -5.36 9.83
C LYS A 23 16.36 -5.01 11.25
N LYS A 24 15.07 -5.16 11.58
CA LYS A 24 14.51 -4.82 12.91
C LYS A 24 13.36 -5.76 13.24
N LEU A 25 13.36 -6.28 14.48
CA LEU A 25 12.25 -7.04 15.04
C LEU A 25 10.94 -6.24 14.94
N TRP A 26 9.83 -6.94 14.68
CA TRP A 26 8.45 -6.39 14.63
C TRP A 26 8.15 -5.39 13.52
N ARG A 27 9.01 -5.26 12.51
CA ARG A 27 8.71 -4.52 11.28
C ARG A 27 8.35 -5.47 10.16
N TYR A 28 7.38 -5.07 9.34
CA TYR A 28 6.92 -5.85 8.20
C TYR A 28 6.97 -5.00 6.95
N TYR A 29 7.37 -5.63 5.85
CA TYR A 29 7.15 -5.13 4.50
C TYR A 29 5.87 -5.76 3.96
N PHE A 30 5.04 -4.96 3.30
CA PHE A 30 3.86 -5.44 2.60
C PHE A 30 4.10 -5.27 1.10
N PHE A 31 3.91 -6.35 0.36
CA PHE A 31 3.89 -6.34 -1.10
C PHE A 31 2.42 -6.46 -1.52
N VAL A 32 1.96 -5.51 -2.32
CA VAL A 32 0.56 -5.39 -2.69
C VAL A 32 0.47 -5.23 -4.20
N ASP A 33 -0.35 -6.08 -4.82
CA ASP A 33 -0.73 -5.93 -6.22
C ASP A 33 -2.15 -5.37 -6.26
N LEU A 34 -2.38 -4.41 -7.15
CA LEU A 34 -3.64 -3.68 -7.28
C LEU A 34 -4.08 -3.55 -8.73
N GLU A 35 -5.38 -3.36 -8.93
CA GLU A 35 -5.95 -3.08 -10.25
C GLU A 35 -5.96 -1.58 -10.57
N GLY A 36 -5.28 -1.21 -11.65
CA GLY A 36 -5.20 0.15 -12.16
C GLY A 36 -3.82 0.48 -12.73
N HIS A 37 -3.61 1.73 -13.09
CA HIS A 37 -2.34 2.26 -13.55
C HIS A 37 -1.76 3.28 -12.58
N CYS A 38 -0.43 3.39 -12.49
CA CYS A 38 0.25 4.32 -11.58
C CYS A 38 -0.04 5.81 -11.87
N GLN A 39 -0.54 6.12 -13.06
CA GLN A 39 -0.95 7.46 -13.48
C GLN A 39 -2.44 7.72 -13.28
N ASP A 40 -3.23 6.71 -12.89
CA ASP A 40 -4.65 6.89 -12.63
C ASP A 40 -4.82 7.78 -11.41
N LYS A 41 -5.65 8.81 -11.53
CA LYS A 41 -5.88 9.79 -10.45
C LYS A 41 -6.20 9.14 -9.10
N LYS A 42 -7.07 8.11 -9.10
CA LYS A 42 -7.44 7.38 -7.87
C LYS A 42 -6.26 6.65 -7.23
N VAL A 43 -5.36 6.08 -8.05
CA VAL A 43 -4.18 5.33 -7.60
C VAL A 43 -3.15 6.30 -7.03
N VAL A 44 -2.90 7.42 -7.71
CA VAL A 44 -2.00 8.47 -7.21
C VAL A 44 -2.48 9.00 -5.85
N GLU A 45 -3.76 9.35 -5.72
CA GLU A 45 -4.31 9.86 -4.46
C GLU A 45 -4.24 8.83 -3.31
N ALA A 46 -4.40 7.54 -3.64
CA ALA A 46 -4.25 6.46 -2.67
C ALA A 46 -2.79 6.30 -2.22
N LEU A 47 -1.83 6.33 -3.15
CA LEU A 47 -0.40 6.23 -2.86
C LEU A 47 0.10 7.45 -2.05
N ASP A 48 -0.34 8.65 -2.38
CA ASP A 48 -0.03 9.87 -1.61
C ASP A 48 -0.57 9.80 -0.17
N SER A 49 -1.77 9.26 0.00
CA SER A 49 -2.34 9.02 1.33
C SER A 49 -1.54 7.97 2.09
N LEU A 50 -1.10 6.91 1.40
CA LEU A 50 -0.34 5.81 1.97
C LEU A 50 1.07 6.24 2.41
N GLY A 51 1.72 7.12 1.65
CA GLY A 51 3.03 7.68 1.97
C GLY A 51 3.07 8.48 3.29
N LYS A 52 1.92 8.95 3.79
CA LYS A 52 1.83 9.60 5.11
C LYS A 52 1.78 8.61 6.27
N GLU A 53 1.32 7.38 6.02
CA GLU A 53 1.19 6.33 7.03
C GLU A 53 2.33 5.31 7.00
N CYS A 54 3.04 5.19 5.87
CA CYS A 54 4.11 4.22 5.67
C CYS A 54 5.47 4.88 5.79
N GLN A 55 6.40 4.23 6.50
CA GLN A 55 7.77 4.75 6.62
C GLN A 55 8.56 4.69 5.31
N TYR A 56 8.19 3.76 4.43
CA TYR A 56 8.78 3.55 3.11
C TYR A 56 7.68 3.14 2.14
N LEU A 57 7.66 3.76 0.96
CA LEU A 57 6.78 3.43 -0.17
C LEU A 57 7.64 3.10 -1.39
#